data_AF-A0A7X7EPR6-F1
#
_entry.id   AF-A0A7X7EPR6-F1
#
_cell.length_a   1.000
_cell.length_b   1.000
_cell.length_c   1.000
_cell.angle_alpha   90.00
_cell.angle_beta   90.00
_cell.angle_gamma   90.00
#
_symmetry.space_group_name_H-M   'P 1'
#
loop_
_entity.id
_entity.type
_entity.pdbx_description
1 polymer ?
#
loop_
_entity_poly.entity_id
_entity_poly.type
_entity_poly.pdbx_seq_one_letter_code
_entity_poly.pdbx_strand_id
1 'polypeptide(L)'
;MNRALWIVCLLVIHGLVTVVSADKISVIDEKKPLVIPFSESRKIQFCNVPQAGQTVLLRIKSRMDHKGIGSLYFLRLILNGREIQPFKGRSVCRLINKPLVSPVTPTMTNKWYDTAGWMVLYAPDFKLGYTKKYYVGDPYVYVFDVTDLVNPLAENRLEIQNTARLDFIQRVKFPGEKLDLVIGSLEILTKSEASPTMAATESSVNVINRGEPAAGPAKYRGEILPGGSFALHCGKSTYRFTSRFSAPGGKIHRLVDTNDGNGWKVSVKENRVVGECSDYTLARTVKFTPRRIEVCDMLTNKKQQPLGLSVHHELDLSSLNNPPIRLAGNPDPSVSELWMFANPSVHIVTPEGGLGFIAEDDVFRGQAKIYVQTGKNLKTTAAGLATENLRLAPGETYTLQWSIYPVTGPDYYDFINLVREDWGANYTVLGPWRWGFHAIKDMSVDQIRDVIKRQGIKYFIAEDWVEWEPNEKGTQRIAFGTDVMSDYWASRRKYYAEVIQRIRQAAPEVKVLAYYNARRESADDTLARFADSLLKDETG
;
A
#
# COMPACT_ATOMS: atom_id res chain seq x y z
N MET A 1 75.39 36.07 -3.55
CA MET A 1 75.20 34.82 -2.80
C MET A 1 74.74 35.18 -1.39
N ASN A 2 73.44 35.38 -1.20
CA ASN A 2 72.88 35.95 0.03
C ASN A 2 72.30 34.87 0.92
N ARG A 3 72.80 34.81 2.16
CA ARG A 3 72.15 34.19 3.31
C ARG A 3 70.96 35.07 3.71
N ALA A 4 69.77 34.49 3.86
CA ALA A 4 68.61 35.16 4.42
C ALA A 4 67.99 34.30 5.53
N LEU A 5 68.03 34.90 6.73
CA LEU A 5 67.26 34.58 7.93
C LEU A 5 65.81 34.21 7.60
N TRP A 6 65.29 33.14 8.20
CA TRP A 6 63.85 32.96 8.38
C TRP A 6 63.53 32.79 9.85
N ILE A 7 62.76 33.75 10.34
CA ILE A 7 62.23 33.87 11.69
C ILE A 7 61.04 32.92 11.84
N VAL A 8 61.03 32.18 12.94
CA VAL A 8 59.96 31.28 13.38
C VAL A 8 58.72 32.11 13.75
N CYS A 9 57.60 31.88 13.06
CA CYS A 9 56.27 32.31 13.50
C CYS A 9 55.51 31.08 14.03
N LEU A 10 55.44 30.97 15.36
CA LEU A 10 54.55 30.09 16.10
C LEU A 10 53.13 30.65 16.01
N LEU A 11 52.32 30.13 15.09
CA LEU A 11 50.87 30.36 15.05
C LEU A 11 50.19 29.30 15.93
N VAL A 12 49.92 29.68 17.17
CA VAL A 12 49.03 28.93 18.07
C VAL A 12 47.60 29.15 17.58
N ILE A 13 47.10 28.24 16.74
CA ILE A 13 45.67 28.18 16.41
C ILE A 13 44.96 27.60 17.64
N HIS A 14 44.38 28.48 18.46
CA HIS A 14 43.35 28.08 19.40
C HIS A 14 42.14 27.64 18.58
N GLY A 15 41.95 26.31 18.48
CA GLY A 15 40.72 25.72 18.00
C GLY A 15 39.57 26.11 18.93
N LEU A 16 38.89 27.21 18.61
CA LEU A 16 37.52 27.44 19.04
C LEU A 16 36.68 26.31 18.44
N VAL A 17 36.42 25.29 19.25
CA VAL A 17 35.27 24.41 19.05
C VAL A 17 34.05 25.30 19.25
N THR A 18 33.57 25.89 18.16
CA THR A 18 32.23 26.45 18.11
C THR A 18 31.27 25.28 18.28
N VAL A 19 30.72 25.16 19.48
CA VAL A 19 29.46 24.45 19.69
C VAL A 19 28.44 25.23 18.88
N VAL A 20 28.19 24.80 17.65
CA VAL A 20 27.18 25.40 16.77
C VAL A 20 25.82 25.09 17.41
N SER A 21 25.28 26.09 18.08
CA SER A 21 23.89 26.09 18.56
C SER A 21 22.97 25.86 17.37
N ALA A 22 21.88 25.11 17.58
CA ALA A 22 20.77 25.06 16.64
C ALA A 22 20.26 26.48 16.35
N ASP A 23 20.22 26.89 15.09
CA ASP A 23 19.61 28.16 14.71
C ASP A 23 18.09 27.96 14.62
N LYS A 24 17.36 28.88 15.25
CA LYS A 24 15.90 28.89 15.28
C LYS A 24 15.37 30.12 14.54
N ILE A 25 14.54 29.89 13.53
CA ILE A 25 13.81 30.94 12.82
C ILE A 25 12.34 30.83 13.23
N SER A 26 11.82 31.85 13.93
CA SER A 26 10.40 31.94 14.27
C SER A 26 9.63 32.59 13.14
N VAL A 27 8.69 31.85 12.54
CA VAL A 27 7.89 32.31 11.40
C VAL A 27 6.49 32.75 11.84
N ILE A 28 5.87 32.01 12.76
CA ILE A 28 4.63 32.40 13.45
C ILE A 28 4.87 32.31 14.95
N ASP A 29 4.61 33.41 15.66
CA ASP A 29 4.73 33.54 17.11
C ASP A 29 3.43 33.10 17.81
N GLU A 30 3.55 32.38 18.94
CA GLU A 30 2.41 31.95 19.77
C GLU A 30 1.52 33.10 20.25
N LYS A 31 2.06 34.32 20.35
CA LYS A 31 1.32 35.52 20.72
C LYS A 31 0.43 36.06 19.58
N LYS A 32 0.68 35.64 18.34
CA LYS A 32 -0.04 36.07 17.13
C LYS A 32 -0.34 34.85 16.24
N PRO A 33 -1.25 33.95 16.67
CA PRO A 33 -1.57 32.75 15.92
C PRO A 33 -2.19 33.09 14.56
N LEU A 34 -1.89 32.27 13.56
CA LEU A 34 -2.52 32.37 12.24
C LEU A 34 -3.81 31.55 12.22
N VAL A 35 -4.89 32.14 11.71
CA VAL A 35 -6.18 31.47 11.51
C VAL A 35 -6.42 31.30 10.00
N ILE A 36 -6.73 30.07 9.59
CA ILE A 36 -7.00 29.70 8.21
C ILE A 36 -8.44 29.15 8.15
N PRO A 37 -9.39 29.90 7.57
CA PRO A 37 -10.76 29.42 7.39
C PRO A 37 -10.83 28.09 6.65
N PHE A 38 -11.92 27.35 6.82
CA PHE A 38 -12.13 26.09 6.10
C PHE A 38 -12.07 26.30 4.58
N SER A 39 -11.53 25.31 3.88
CA SER A 39 -11.32 25.35 2.42
C SER A 39 -10.38 26.47 1.92
N GLU A 40 -9.68 27.18 2.81
CA GLU A 40 -8.67 28.18 2.44
C GLU A 40 -7.24 27.68 2.64
N SER A 41 -6.29 28.42 2.06
CA SER A 41 -4.86 28.26 2.30
C SER A 41 -4.16 29.58 2.64
N ARG A 42 -2.98 29.48 3.26
CA ARG A 42 -2.07 30.60 3.51
C ARG A 42 -0.67 30.23 3.04
N LYS A 43 -0.01 31.18 2.37
CA LYS A 43 1.37 31.07 1.91
C LYS A 43 2.27 31.92 2.79
N ILE A 44 3.38 31.34 3.20
CA ILE A 44 4.34 31.94 4.12
C ILE A 44 5.73 31.79 3.50
N GLN A 45 6.54 32.84 3.63
CA GLN A 45 7.92 32.86 3.15
C GLN A 45 8.87 32.86 4.34
N PHE A 46 10.00 32.18 4.16
CA PHE A 46 11.15 32.28 5.06
C PHE A 46 12.45 32.23 4.27
N CYS A 47 13.53 32.73 4.86
CA CYS A 47 14.83 32.84 4.22
C CYS A 47 15.43 31.47 3.83
N ASN A 48 16.57 31.52 3.16
CA ASN A 48 17.36 30.33 2.89
C ASN A 48 17.86 29.69 4.20
N VAL A 49 17.99 28.37 4.19
CA VAL A 49 18.44 27.59 5.34
C VAL A 49 19.55 26.64 4.93
N PRO A 50 20.60 26.48 5.75
CA PRO A 50 21.72 25.61 5.43
C PRO A 50 21.28 24.13 5.35
N GLN A 51 21.67 23.46 4.27
CA GLN A 51 21.35 22.04 4.02
C GLN A 51 22.59 21.13 4.17
N ALA A 52 23.78 21.63 3.85
CA ALA A 52 25.01 20.84 3.86
C ALA A 52 25.43 20.49 5.29
N GLY A 53 25.48 19.19 5.60
CA GLY A 53 25.87 18.69 6.93
C GLY A 53 24.89 19.05 8.05
N GLN A 54 23.69 19.55 7.70
CA GLN A 54 22.68 19.98 8.66
C GLN A 54 21.33 19.32 8.38
N THR A 55 20.53 19.19 9.43
CA THR A 55 19.13 18.75 9.35
C THR A 55 18.24 19.96 9.58
N VAL A 56 17.31 20.19 8.66
CA VAL A 56 16.32 21.27 8.74
C VAL A 56 14.98 20.69 9.16
N LEU A 57 14.46 21.18 10.29
CA LEU A 57 13.22 20.72 10.88
C LEU A 57 12.14 21.80 10.79
N LEU A 58 10.96 21.42 10.31
CA LEU A 58 9.75 22.23 10.39
C LEU A 58 8.97 21.84 11.64
N ARG A 59 8.89 22.73 12.64
CA ARG A 59 8.07 22.54 13.83
C ARG A 59 6.81 23.38 13.72
N ILE A 60 5.65 22.74 13.76
CA ILE A 60 4.34 23.40 13.63
C ILE A 60 3.39 22.94 14.74
N LYS A 61 2.74 23.90 15.41
CA LYS A 61 1.72 23.67 16.43
C LYS A 61 0.36 24.04 15.86
N SER A 62 -0.58 23.10 15.81
CA SER A 62 -1.87 23.30 15.11
C SER A 62 -3.05 22.65 15.80
N ARG A 63 -4.24 23.23 15.63
CA ARG A 63 -5.53 22.69 16.06
C ARG A 63 -6.64 23.17 15.13
N MET A 64 -7.78 22.51 15.17
CA MET A 64 -9.04 23.01 14.61
C MET A 64 -9.83 23.70 15.72
N ASP A 65 -10.31 24.91 15.45
CA ASP A 65 -11.05 25.72 16.42
C ASP A 65 -12.45 25.20 16.64
N HIS A 66 -12.65 24.34 17.65
CA HIS A 66 -13.92 23.64 17.88
C HIS A 66 -14.08 23.30 19.36
N LYS A 67 -15.32 23.30 19.89
CA LYS A 67 -15.54 23.12 21.34
C LYS A 67 -15.36 21.67 21.81
N GLY A 68 -15.75 20.73 20.97
CA GLY A 68 -15.63 19.29 21.22
C GLY A 68 -14.21 18.76 21.04
N ILE A 69 -14.03 17.50 21.46
CA ILE A 69 -12.78 16.77 21.32
C ILE A 69 -12.90 15.69 20.24
N GLY A 70 -11.90 15.60 19.39
CA GLY A 70 -11.78 14.65 18.30
C GLY A 70 -10.62 15.05 17.41
N SER A 71 -10.47 14.40 16.27
CA SER A 71 -9.41 14.73 15.32
C SER A 71 -9.75 14.24 13.92
N LEU A 72 -9.30 14.98 12.91
CA LEU A 72 -9.47 14.59 11.49
C LEU A 72 -8.34 15.16 10.62
N TYR A 73 -8.22 14.66 9.39
CA TYR A 73 -7.13 14.96 8.46
C TYR A 73 -7.34 16.26 7.66
N PHE A 74 -7.25 17.40 8.33
CA PHE A 74 -7.53 18.71 7.72
C PHE A 74 -6.33 19.59 7.41
N LEU A 75 -5.11 19.17 7.79
CA LEU A 75 -3.90 19.96 7.58
C LEU A 75 -3.12 19.43 6.36
N ARG A 76 -3.01 20.21 5.29
CA ARG A 76 -2.03 19.96 4.23
C ARG A 76 -0.91 20.98 4.27
N LEU A 77 0.32 20.51 4.06
CA LEU A 77 1.53 21.30 4.09
C LEU A 77 2.30 21.09 2.80
N ILE A 78 2.60 22.17 2.07
CA ILE A 78 3.31 22.13 0.79
C ILE A 78 4.52 23.07 0.90
N LEU A 79 5.73 22.53 0.85
CA LEU A 79 6.96 23.30 0.90
C LEU A 79 7.61 23.32 -0.48
N ASN A 80 7.84 24.51 -1.02
CA ASN A 80 8.42 24.72 -2.35
C ASN A 80 7.71 23.92 -3.45
N GLY A 81 6.38 23.85 -3.38
CA GLY A 81 5.55 23.12 -4.34
C GLY A 81 5.48 21.60 -4.13
N ARG A 82 6.14 21.05 -3.09
CA ARG A 82 6.11 19.62 -2.75
C ARG A 82 5.36 19.40 -1.45
N GLU A 83 4.38 18.49 -1.45
CA GLU A 83 3.66 18.13 -0.23
C GLU A 83 4.60 17.46 0.79
N ILE A 84 4.48 17.84 2.06
CA ILE A 84 5.19 17.21 3.17
C ILE A 84 4.44 15.92 3.52
N GLN A 85 4.81 14.84 2.84
CA GLN A 85 4.33 13.48 3.07
C GLN A 85 4.97 12.85 4.32
N PRO A 86 4.37 11.84 4.97
CA PRO A 86 4.94 11.24 6.19
C PRO A 86 6.26 10.52 5.97
N PHE A 87 6.55 10.09 4.76
CA PHE A 87 7.78 9.38 4.40
C PHE A 87 8.39 9.98 3.14
N LYS A 88 9.72 10.05 3.09
CA LYS A 88 10.46 10.25 1.83
C LYS A 88 10.58 8.92 1.06
N GLY A 89 10.77 7.84 1.80
CA GLY A 89 10.83 6.46 1.33
C GLY A 89 10.50 5.51 2.48
N ARG A 90 10.43 4.21 2.21
CA ARG A 90 9.93 3.20 3.16
C ARG A 90 10.70 3.09 4.49
N SER A 91 11.92 3.59 4.54
CA SER A 91 12.81 3.60 5.71
C SER A 91 13.02 4.99 6.32
N VAL A 92 12.55 6.04 5.65
CA VAL A 92 12.81 7.44 6.01
C VAL A 92 11.50 8.16 6.30
N CYS A 93 11.11 8.15 7.57
CA CYS A 93 9.97 8.92 8.07
C CYS A 93 10.37 10.38 8.31
N ARG A 94 9.54 11.32 7.86
CA ARG A 94 9.74 12.76 8.11
C ARG A 94 9.30 13.15 9.51
N LEU A 95 8.28 12.50 10.06
CA LEU A 95 7.78 12.81 11.40
C LEU A 95 8.76 12.28 12.45
N ILE A 96 9.41 13.17 13.19
CA ILE A 96 10.49 12.78 14.11
C ILE A 96 10.11 12.85 15.60
N ASN A 97 9.09 13.62 15.98
CA ASN A 97 8.78 13.87 17.39
C ASN A 97 7.77 12.89 18.02
N LYS A 98 7.14 12.04 17.21
CA LYS A 98 6.17 11.04 17.65
C LYS A 98 6.02 9.93 16.61
N PRO A 99 5.57 8.72 16.98
CA PRO A 99 5.29 7.67 16.01
C PRO A 99 4.12 8.06 15.09
N LEU A 100 4.19 7.65 13.81
CA LEU A 100 3.13 7.96 12.84
C LEU A 100 1.79 7.31 13.20
N VAL A 101 1.81 6.11 13.78
CA VAL A 101 0.64 5.45 14.36
C VAL A 101 0.65 5.73 15.86
N SER A 102 -0.44 6.26 16.40
CA SER A 102 -0.55 6.60 17.82
C SER A 102 -1.94 6.30 18.35
N PRO A 103 -2.10 5.95 19.64
CA PRO A 103 -3.41 5.86 20.26
C PRO A 103 -4.13 7.20 20.16
N VAL A 104 -5.37 7.15 19.66
CA VAL A 104 -6.28 8.31 19.60
C VAL A 104 -7.44 8.18 20.59
N THR A 105 -7.60 6.99 21.17
CA THR A 105 -8.41 6.68 22.34
C THR A 105 -7.71 5.56 23.14
N PRO A 106 -8.19 5.16 24.33
CA PRO A 106 -7.60 4.04 25.08
C PRO A 106 -7.63 2.68 24.36
N THR A 107 -8.54 2.49 23.40
CA THR A 107 -8.76 1.20 22.73
C THR A 107 -8.48 1.23 21.23
N MET A 108 -8.14 2.39 20.66
CA MET A 108 -7.99 2.58 19.22
C MET A 108 -6.73 3.38 18.89
N THR A 109 -6.01 2.92 17.87
CA THR A 109 -4.91 3.64 17.25
C THR A 109 -5.33 4.21 15.91
N ASN A 110 -4.69 5.31 15.51
CA ASN A 110 -4.85 5.87 14.17
C ASN A 110 -3.52 6.42 13.67
N LYS A 111 -3.42 6.64 12.35
CA LYS A 111 -2.28 7.33 11.74
C LYS A 111 -2.44 8.84 11.94
N TRP A 112 -1.33 9.56 12.09
CA TRP A 112 -1.32 11.03 12.06
C TRP A 112 -1.41 11.60 10.64
N TYR A 113 -1.37 10.76 9.61
CA TYR A 113 -1.51 11.14 8.21
C TYR A 113 -2.37 10.13 7.44
N ASP A 114 -3.18 10.63 6.52
CA ASP A 114 -3.96 9.87 5.53
C ASP A 114 -3.98 10.66 4.21
N THR A 115 -4.56 10.10 3.15
CA THR A 115 -4.74 10.70 1.82
C THR A 115 -5.34 12.12 1.83
N ALA A 116 -6.11 12.47 2.87
CA ALA A 116 -6.67 13.80 3.06
C ALA A 116 -5.66 14.83 3.64
N GLY A 117 -4.62 14.40 4.36
CA GLY A 117 -3.59 15.23 4.95
C GLY A 117 -3.16 14.78 6.36
N TRP A 118 -2.51 15.68 7.10
CA TRP A 118 -2.16 15.51 8.50
C TRP A 118 -3.37 15.69 9.41
N MET A 119 -3.45 14.85 10.43
CA MET A 119 -4.49 14.89 11.45
C MET A 119 -4.36 16.12 12.34
N VAL A 120 -5.45 16.76 12.71
CA VAL A 120 -5.48 17.90 13.61
C VAL A 120 -6.59 17.71 14.62
N LEU A 121 -6.31 18.06 15.88
CA LEU A 121 -7.26 17.91 16.97
C LEU A 121 -8.29 19.04 16.94
N TYR A 122 -9.55 18.69 17.18
CA TYR A 122 -10.59 19.62 17.61
C TYR A 122 -10.33 20.00 19.06
N ALA A 123 -10.16 21.29 19.32
CA ALA A 123 -10.06 21.81 20.68
C ALA A 123 -10.33 23.32 20.70
N PRO A 124 -10.90 23.86 21.81
CA PRO A 124 -11.12 25.29 21.96
C PRO A 124 -9.81 26.06 22.22
N ASP A 125 -8.78 25.34 22.69
CA ASP A 125 -7.45 25.85 22.98
C ASP A 125 -6.37 24.78 22.76
N PHE A 126 -5.11 25.15 23.02
CA PHE A 126 -3.98 24.22 22.99
C PHE A 126 -3.76 23.50 24.33
N LYS A 127 -4.80 23.36 25.19
CA LYS A 127 -4.69 22.72 26.51
C LYS A 127 -5.51 21.44 26.59
N LEU A 128 -6.70 21.41 26.01
CA LEU A 128 -7.65 20.30 26.13
C LEU A 128 -7.03 18.94 25.75
N GLY A 129 -6.23 18.89 24.68
CA GLY A 129 -5.57 17.67 24.19
C GLY A 129 -4.57 17.08 25.19
N TYR A 130 -3.88 17.91 26.00
CA TYR A 130 -2.95 17.42 27.03
C TYR A 130 -3.67 16.73 28.20
N THR A 131 -4.99 16.93 28.36
CA THR A 131 -5.76 16.18 29.36
C THR A 131 -5.94 14.71 28.99
N LYS A 132 -5.64 14.33 27.74
CA LYS A 132 -5.78 12.97 27.22
C LYS A 132 -4.46 12.23 27.29
N LYS A 133 -4.37 11.29 28.25
CA LYS A 133 -3.15 10.52 28.55
C LYS A 133 -2.74 9.50 27.49
N TYR A 134 -3.61 9.19 26.53
CA TYR A 134 -3.34 8.18 25.51
C TYR A 134 -2.50 8.72 24.34
N TYR A 135 -2.42 10.05 24.14
CA TYR A 135 -1.56 10.60 23.09
C TYR A 135 -0.09 10.42 23.45
N VAL A 136 0.70 9.95 22.49
CA VAL A 136 2.15 9.85 22.64
C VAL A 136 2.80 11.15 22.17
N GLY A 137 3.56 11.80 23.06
CA GLY A 137 4.18 13.10 22.80
C GLY A 137 3.18 14.25 22.86
N ASP A 138 3.53 15.38 22.26
CA ASP A 138 2.65 16.55 22.18
C ASP A 138 1.60 16.35 21.07
N PRO A 139 0.29 16.32 21.35
CA PRO A 139 -0.72 16.04 20.34
C PRO A 139 -0.95 17.18 19.33
N TYR A 140 -0.53 18.41 19.66
CA TYR A 140 -0.71 19.59 18.81
C TYR A 140 0.51 19.90 17.94
N VAL A 141 1.69 19.36 18.30
CA VAL A 141 2.95 19.70 17.64
C VAL A 141 3.40 18.61 16.70
N TYR A 142 3.73 18.99 15.46
CA TYR A 142 4.48 18.19 14.53
C TYR A 142 5.89 18.72 14.38
N VAL A 143 6.87 17.82 14.26
CA VAL A 143 8.23 18.15 13.85
C VAL A 143 8.59 17.27 12.66
N PHE A 144 8.82 17.90 11.52
CA PHE A 144 9.14 17.23 10.27
C PHE A 144 10.59 17.47 9.87
N ASP A 145 11.31 16.42 9.48
CA ASP A 145 12.52 16.57 8.69
C ASP A 145 12.16 16.93 7.24
N VAL A 146 12.48 18.17 6.87
CA VAL A 146 12.18 18.77 5.57
C VAL A 146 13.45 19.13 4.80
N THR A 147 14.58 18.55 5.19
CA THR A 147 15.91 18.94 4.67
C THR A 147 16.02 18.82 3.16
N ASP A 148 15.40 17.83 2.53
CA ASP A 148 15.37 17.63 1.07
C ASP A 148 14.27 18.41 0.33
N LEU A 149 13.41 19.13 1.07
CA LEU A 149 12.33 19.95 0.52
C LEU A 149 12.67 21.45 0.53
N VAL A 150 13.63 21.86 1.36
CA VAL A 150 14.11 23.25 1.40
C VAL A 150 15.02 23.59 0.24
N ASN A 151 15.05 24.86 -0.13
CA ASN A 151 15.99 25.44 -1.08
C ASN A 151 17.10 26.16 -0.29
N PRO A 152 18.36 25.71 -0.36
CA PRO A 152 19.47 26.36 0.35
C PRO A 152 19.96 27.64 -0.33
N LEU A 153 19.59 27.87 -1.60
CA LEU A 153 20.08 28.98 -2.42
C LEU A 153 19.03 30.07 -2.67
N ALA A 154 17.79 29.88 -2.24
CA ALA A 154 16.72 30.85 -2.42
C ALA A 154 15.73 30.83 -1.25
N GLU A 155 14.80 31.79 -1.27
CA GLU A 155 13.69 31.81 -0.33
C GLU A 155 12.83 30.55 -0.42
N ASN A 156 12.33 30.14 0.74
CA ASN A 156 11.45 28.99 0.90
C ASN A 156 10.01 29.45 1.04
N ARG A 157 9.08 28.70 0.43
CA ARG A 157 7.65 28.99 0.44
C ARG A 157 6.87 27.82 1.02
N LEU A 158 6.26 28.01 2.18
CA LEU A 158 5.36 27.05 2.79
C LEU A 158 3.91 27.47 2.54
N GLU A 159 3.11 26.58 1.97
CA GLU A 159 1.66 26.70 1.91
C GLU A 159 1.03 25.76 2.94
N ILE A 160 0.13 26.32 3.75
CA ILE A 160 -0.67 25.61 4.75
C ILE A 160 -2.12 25.67 4.30
N GLN A 161 -2.76 24.52 4.12
CA GLN A 161 -4.15 24.44 3.67
C GLN A 161 -5.03 23.81 4.76
N ASN A 162 -6.21 24.40 4.94
CA ASN A 162 -7.31 23.79 5.69
C ASN A 162 -8.23 23.05 4.71
N THR A 163 -8.18 21.72 4.69
CA THR A 163 -8.92 20.91 3.73
C THR A 163 -10.35 20.58 4.18
N ALA A 164 -10.80 21.10 5.33
CA ALA A 164 -12.19 20.97 5.74
C ALA A 164 -13.13 21.62 4.72
N ARG A 165 -14.22 20.93 4.36
CA ARG A 165 -15.19 21.36 3.34
C ARG A 165 -16.57 21.57 3.94
N LEU A 166 -17.35 22.46 3.33
CA LEU A 166 -18.69 22.84 3.81
C LEU A 166 -19.67 21.65 3.88
N ASP A 167 -19.62 20.74 2.91
CA ASP A 167 -20.45 19.53 2.86
C ASP A 167 -20.21 18.61 4.06
N PHE A 168 -18.96 18.50 4.51
CA PHE A 168 -18.62 17.80 5.75
C PHE A 168 -19.28 18.46 6.97
N ILE A 169 -19.20 19.78 7.08
CA ILE A 169 -19.82 20.55 8.19
C ILE A 169 -21.33 20.33 8.23
N GLN A 170 -21.98 20.40 7.06
CA GLN A 170 -23.41 20.19 6.90
C GLN A 170 -23.83 18.76 7.26
N ARG A 171 -23.07 17.75 6.82
CA ARG A 171 -23.36 16.34 7.08
C ARG A 171 -23.21 15.97 8.56
N VAL A 172 -22.17 16.45 9.21
CA VAL A 172 -21.89 16.15 10.63
C VAL A 172 -22.72 17.03 11.57
N LYS A 173 -23.50 17.98 11.01
CA LYS A 173 -24.38 18.91 11.74
C LYS A 173 -23.63 19.63 12.87
N PHE A 174 -22.46 20.20 12.58
CA PHE A 174 -21.79 21.11 13.51
C PHE A 174 -22.48 22.49 13.44
N PRO A 175 -23.47 22.81 14.29
CA PRO A 175 -24.31 23.99 14.08
C PRO A 175 -23.57 25.21 14.64
N GLY A 176 -23.17 26.14 13.77
CA GLY A 176 -22.55 27.41 14.18
C GLY A 176 -21.14 27.30 14.78
N GLU A 177 -20.49 26.14 14.67
CA GLU A 177 -19.10 25.96 15.12
C GLU A 177 -18.12 26.34 14.02
N LYS A 178 -17.02 27.00 14.41
CA LYS A 178 -15.90 27.27 13.51
C LYS A 178 -15.17 25.95 13.24
N LEU A 179 -14.60 25.81 12.05
CA LEU A 179 -13.62 24.77 11.74
C LEU A 179 -12.42 25.44 11.09
N ASP A 180 -12.02 26.56 11.69
CA ASP A 180 -10.84 27.28 11.28
C ASP A 180 -9.62 26.53 11.80
N LEU A 181 -8.63 26.37 10.94
CA LEU A 181 -7.34 25.81 11.30
C LEU A 181 -6.52 26.91 11.97
N VAL A 182 -6.12 26.68 13.21
CA VAL A 182 -5.30 27.61 13.99
C VAL A 182 -3.88 27.09 14.06
N ILE A 183 -2.94 27.86 13.51
CA ILE A 183 -1.51 27.64 13.65
C ILE A 183 -1.01 28.47 14.82
N GLY A 184 -0.77 27.81 15.95
CA GLY A 184 -0.29 28.43 17.17
C GLY A 184 1.14 28.92 17.02
N SER A 185 2.02 28.11 16.45
CA SER A 185 3.40 28.50 16.15
C SER A 185 3.96 27.73 14.97
N LEU A 186 4.93 28.36 14.31
CA LEU A 186 5.66 27.80 13.17
C LEU A 186 7.12 28.21 13.27
N GLU A 187 8.01 27.22 13.32
CA GLU A 187 9.44 27.41 13.56
C GLU A 187 10.24 26.55 12.58
N ILE A 188 11.35 27.10 12.08
CA ILE A 188 12.39 26.34 11.38
C ILE A 188 13.56 26.17 12.33
N LEU A 189 14.00 24.93 12.53
CA LEU A 189 15.13 24.59 13.40
C LEU A 189 16.22 23.93 12.56
N THR A 190 17.48 24.27 12.80
CA THR A 190 18.61 23.55 12.22
C THR A 190 19.34 22.73 13.27
N LYS A 191 19.87 21.57 12.88
CA LYS A 191 20.76 20.75 13.70
C LYS A 191 22.03 20.44 12.92
N SER A 192 23.18 20.47 13.59
CA SER A 192 24.48 20.10 13.02
C SER A 192 24.66 18.58 12.91
N GLU A 193 23.76 17.91 12.20
CA GLU A 193 23.81 16.49 11.88
C GLU A 193 23.27 16.24 10.47
N ALA A 194 23.78 15.21 9.79
CA ALA A 194 23.30 14.86 8.46
C ALA A 194 21.86 14.33 8.51
N SER A 195 20.97 14.90 7.70
CA SER A 195 19.58 14.45 7.62
C SER A 195 19.47 13.11 6.89
N PRO A 196 18.72 12.13 7.45
CA PRO A 196 18.34 10.92 6.72
C PRO A 196 17.53 11.19 5.45
N THR A 197 16.80 12.32 5.39
CA THR A 197 16.05 12.68 4.18
C THR A 197 16.96 13.20 3.07
N MET A 198 18.23 13.50 3.33
CA MET A 198 19.19 13.82 2.27
C MET A 198 19.83 12.58 1.64
N ALA A 199 19.68 11.40 2.24
CA ALA A 199 20.13 10.15 1.63
C ALA A 199 19.44 9.96 0.27
N ALA A 200 20.22 9.52 -0.72
CA ALA A 200 19.67 9.17 -2.03
C ALA A 200 18.57 8.13 -1.84
N THR A 201 17.35 8.52 -2.19
CA THR A 201 16.23 7.61 -2.41
C THR A 201 15.89 7.81 -3.86
N GLU A 202 15.96 6.75 -4.65
CA GLU A 202 15.42 6.84 -6.01
C GLU A 202 13.93 7.15 -5.88
N SER A 203 13.52 8.26 -6.47
CA SER A 203 12.11 8.65 -6.48
C SER A 203 11.35 7.58 -7.25
N SER A 204 10.25 7.06 -6.69
CA SER A 204 9.32 6.25 -7.46
C SER A 204 8.73 7.12 -8.56
N VAL A 205 9.24 7.01 -9.78
CA VAL A 205 8.64 7.69 -10.93
C VAL A 205 7.21 7.18 -11.07
N ASN A 206 6.26 8.10 -11.25
CA ASN A 206 4.91 7.71 -11.62
C ASN A 206 4.96 7.05 -12.99
N VAL A 207 4.78 5.74 -13.01
CA VAL A 207 4.72 5.00 -14.27
C VAL A 207 3.28 4.87 -14.71
N ILE A 208 3.04 5.17 -15.97
CA ILE A 208 1.80 4.89 -16.68
C ILE A 208 2.13 3.82 -17.72
N ASN A 209 1.46 2.67 -17.67
CA ASN A 209 1.51 1.69 -18.76
C ASN A 209 0.78 2.27 -19.97
N ARG A 210 1.46 2.46 -21.10
CA ARG A 210 0.83 2.92 -22.36
C ARG A 210 0.73 1.79 -23.38
N GLY A 211 0.93 0.54 -22.96
CA GLY A 211 0.87 -0.65 -23.79
C GLY A 211 2.22 -1.02 -24.43
N GLU A 212 3.32 -0.43 -23.98
CA GLU A 212 4.66 -0.81 -24.43
C GLU A 212 4.98 -2.26 -24.04
N PRO A 213 5.69 -3.01 -24.89
CA PRO A 213 6.24 -4.31 -24.53
C PRO A 213 7.17 -4.21 -23.31
N ALA A 214 7.28 -5.30 -22.54
CA ALA A 214 8.25 -5.36 -21.46
C ALA A 214 9.69 -5.21 -21.99
N ALA A 215 10.56 -4.57 -21.19
CA ALA A 215 12.01 -4.53 -21.42
C ALA A 215 12.69 -5.92 -21.48
N GLY A 216 11.96 -6.98 -21.10
CA GLY A 216 12.40 -8.36 -21.18
C GLY A 216 13.09 -8.87 -19.92
N PRO A 217 13.26 -10.20 -19.80
CA PRO A 217 13.90 -10.80 -18.64
C PRO A 217 15.37 -10.40 -18.55
N ALA A 218 15.84 -10.10 -17.33
CA ALA A 218 17.25 -9.87 -17.08
C ALA A 218 18.02 -11.20 -17.10
N LYS A 219 19.29 -11.15 -17.51
CA LYS A 219 20.19 -12.30 -17.37
C LYS A 219 20.56 -12.48 -15.90
N TYR A 220 20.46 -13.71 -15.42
CA TYR A 220 20.82 -14.06 -14.05
C TYR A 220 21.38 -15.48 -13.95
N ARG A 221 22.03 -15.78 -12.83
CA ARG A 221 22.35 -17.15 -12.39
C ARG A 221 21.66 -17.40 -11.06
N GLY A 222 20.95 -18.52 -10.94
CA GLY A 222 20.34 -18.95 -9.68
C GLY A 222 21.16 -20.04 -8.99
N GLU A 223 21.11 -20.06 -7.65
CA GLU A 223 21.69 -21.13 -6.83
C GLU A 223 20.78 -21.43 -5.63
N ILE A 224 20.64 -22.72 -5.27
CA ILE A 224 20.01 -23.13 -4.01
C ILE A 224 21.10 -23.34 -2.97
N LEU A 225 20.89 -22.80 -1.78
CA LEU A 225 21.87 -22.79 -0.70
C LEU A 225 21.63 -23.93 0.30
N PRO A 226 22.65 -24.34 1.08
CA PRO A 226 22.57 -25.52 1.96
C PRO A 226 21.41 -25.53 2.95
N GLY A 227 20.94 -24.38 3.44
CA GLY A 227 19.77 -24.27 4.33
C GLY A 227 18.42 -24.16 3.60
N GLY A 228 18.40 -24.28 2.28
CA GLY A 228 17.19 -24.30 1.45
C GLY A 228 16.65 -22.94 1.01
N SER A 229 17.30 -21.83 1.39
CA SER A 229 17.13 -20.55 0.67
C SER A 229 17.72 -20.65 -0.74
N PHE A 230 17.50 -19.62 -1.55
CA PHE A 230 18.14 -19.51 -2.85
C PHE A 230 18.56 -18.08 -3.15
N ALA A 231 19.58 -17.93 -4.00
CA ALA A 231 20.13 -16.64 -4.39
C ALA A 231 20.06 -16.45 -5.90
N LEU A 232 19.84 -15.20 -6.31
CA LEU A 232 19.89 -14.75 -7.69
C LEU A 232 21.07 -13.80 -7.87
N HIS A 233 21.96 -14.12 -8.80
CA HIS A 233 23.06 -13.26 -9.19
C HIS A 233 22.71 -12.55 -10.48
N CYS A 234 22.47 -11.25 -10.38
CA CYS A 234 22.21 -10.36 -11.51
C CYS A 234 23.36 -9.36 -11.57
N GLY A 235 24.14 -9.36 -12.65
CA GLY A 235 25.29 -8.46 -12.77
C GLY A 235 26.26 -8.57 -11.59
N LYS A 236 26.36 -7.49 -10.80
CA LYS A 236 27.24 -7.41 -9.61
C LYS A 236 26.49 -7.66 -8.30
N SER A 237 25.16 -7.67 -8.32
CA SER A 237 24.33 -7.86 -7.14
C SER A 237 23.94 -9.31 -6.93
N THR A 238 23.65 -9.63 -5.67
CA THR A 238 23.08 -10.91 -5.26
C THR A 238 21.86 -10.64 -4.41
N TYR A 239 20.74 -11.26 -4.78
CA TYR A 239 19.46 -11.17 -4.09
C TYR A 239 19.12 -12.49 -3.43
N ARG A 240 18.87 -12.49 -2.13
CA ARG A 240 18.63 -13.71 -1.34
C ARG A 240 17.16 -13.84 -1.00
N PHE A 241 16.60 -15.00 -1.31
CA PHE A 241 15.22 -15.35 -0.97
C PHE A 241 15.19 -16.40 0.13
N THR A 242 14.57 -16.03 1.25
CA THR A 242 14.36 -16.92 2.40
C THR A 242 12.89 -17.26 2.54
N SER A 243 12.57 -18.26 3.37
CA SER A 243 11.18 -18.58 3.67
C SER A 243 11.01 -19.01 5.12
N ARG A 244 9.84 -18.73 5.68
CA ARG A 244 9.47 -19.15 7.04
C ARG A 244 8.10 -19.79 7.06
N PHE A 245 7.97 -20.83 7.87
CA PHE A 245 6.79 -21.66 8.00
C PHE A 245 6.48 -21.81 9.48
N SER A 246 5.27 -21.46 9.90
CA SER A 246 4.85 -21.64 11.30
C SER A 246 4.64 -23.11 11.62
N ALA A 247 4.84 -23.49 12.88
CA ALA A 247 4.43 -24.77 13.43
C ALA A 247 3.70 -24.58 14.77
N PRO A 248 2.90 -25.57 15.21
CA PRO A 248 2.18 -25.50 16.48
C PRO A 248 3.07 -25.12 17.67
N GLY A 249 2.50 -24.37 18.63
CA GLY A 249 3.21 -23.88 19.80
C GLY A 249 4.08 -22.65 19.56
N GLY A 250 3.78 -21.85 18.52
CA GLY A 250 4.49 -20.60 18.23
C GLY A 250 5.88 -20.78 17.60
N LYS A 251 6.17 -21.97 17.07
CA LYS A 251 7.46 -22.29 16.44
C LYS A 251 7.50 -21.74 15.01
N ILE A 252 8.70 -21.41 14.55
CA ILE A 252 8.95 -20.95 13.18
C ILE A 252 10.14 -21.72 12.61
N HIS A 253 9.88 -22.42 11.52
CA HIS A 253 10.86 -23.14 10.73
C HIS A 253 11.31 -22.28 9.54
N ARG A 254 12.60 -22.30 9.22
CA ARG A 254 13.19 -21.37 8.23
C ARG A 254 13.99 -22.11 7.16
N LEU A 255 13.83 -21.64 5.92
CA LEU A 255 14.75 -21.88 4.82
C LEU A 255 15.63 -20.65 4.66
N VAL A 256 16.89 -20.80 5.05
CA VAL A 256 17.93 -19.75 5.11
C VAL A 256 19.21 -20.28 4.46
N ASP A 257 20.28 -19.48 4.43
CA ASP A 257 21.49 -19.82 3.67
C ASP A 257 22.20 -21.07 4.18
N THR A 258 22.25 -21.23 5.51
CA THR A 258 22.87 -22.39 6.16
C THR A 258 21.86 -23.07 7.05
N ASN A 259 22.00 -24.38 7.24
CA ASN A 259 21.13 -25.10 8.17
C ASN A 259 21.41 -24.60 9.60
N ASP A 260 20.45 -23.88 10.16
CA ASP A 260 20.56 -23.22 11.46
C ASP A 260 20.11 -24.11 12.63
N GLY A 261 19.72 -25.35 12.36
CA GLY A 261 19.32 -26.31 13.38
C GLY A 261 18.02 -25.95 14.11
N ASN A 262 17.17 -25.07 13.54
CA ASN A 262 15.92 -24.57 14.15
C ASN A 262 14.76 -25.60 14.21
N GLY A 263 15.05 -26.84 14.60
CA GLY A 263 14.04 -27.85 14.95
C GLY A 263 13.29 -28.49 13.78
N TRP A 264 13.70 -28.24 12.54
CA TRP A 264 13.27 -29.03 11.37
C TRP A 264 14.48 -29.43 10.53
N LYS A 265 14.41 -30.61 9.92
CA LYS A 265 15.49 -31.16 9.11
C LYS A 265 15.34 -30.64 7.68
N VAL A 266 16.36 -29.96 7.17
CA VAL A 266 16.41 -29.50 5.78
C VAL A 266 17.44 -30.33 5.01
N SER A 267 17.09 -30.75 3.81
CA SER A 267 17.98 -31.36 2.84
C SER A 267 17.80 -30.73 1.46
N VAL A 268 18.91 -30.58 0.74
CA VAL A 268 18.94 -29.96 -0.59
C VAL A 268 19.58 -30.94 -1.56
N LYS A 269 18.93 -31.18 -2.69
CA LYS A 269 19.47 -31.97 -3.80
C LYS A 269 19.02 -31.36 -5.11
N GLU A 270 19.99 -30.94 -5.93
CA GLU A 270 19.74 -30.31 -7.23
C GLU A 270 18.78 -29.12 -7.09
N ASN A 271 17.59 -29.21 -7.69
CA ASN A 271 16.55 -28.19 -7.66
C ASN A 271 15.48 -28.42 -6.57
N ARG A 272 15.69 -29.40 -5.69
CA ARG A 272 14.74 -29.81 -4.65
C ARG A 272 15.24 -29.49 -3.25
N VAL A 273 14.33 -28.97 -2.42
CA VAL A 273 14.55 -28.74 -0.99
C VAL A 273 13.47 -29.50 -0.23
N VAL A 274 13.86 -30.33 0.72
CA VAL A 274 12.94 -31.06 1.60
C VAL A 274 13.15 -30.57 3.03
N GLY A 275 12.07 -30.04 3.62
CA GLY A 275 12.00 -29.66 5.03
C GLY A 275 11.07 -30.61 5.78
N GLU A 276 11.47 -31.08 6.94
CA GLU A 276 10.70 -32.07 7.71
C GLU A 276 10.68 -31.76 9.21
N CYS A 277 9.47 -31.75 9.78
CA CYS A 277 9.26 -31.72 11.23
C CYS A 277 8.21 -32.78 11.65
N SER A 278 7.81 -32.75 12.92
CA SER A 278 6.77 -33.62 13.49
C SER A 278 5.38 -33.36 12.94
N ASP A 279 5.11 -32.15 12.44
CA ASP A 279 3.75 -31.70 12.12
C ASP A 279 3.46 -31.72 10.62
N TYR A 280 4.46 -31.50 9.78
CA TYR A 280 4.30 -31.51 8.32
C TYR A 280 5.63 -31.82 7.59
N THR A 281 5.52 -32.05 6.28
CA THR A 281 6.66 -32.03 5.35
C THR A 281 6.49 -30.93 4.33
N LEU A 282 7.60 -30.33 3.95
CA LEU A 282 7.74 -29.43 2.81
C LEU A 282 8.59 -30.14 1.75
N ALA A 283 8.08 -30.21 0.53
CA ALA A 283 8.86 -30.55 -0.67
C ALA A 283 8.81 -29.36 -1.64
N ARG A 284 9.87 -28.56 -1.64
CA ARG A 284 10.07 -27.41 -2.53
C ARG A 284 10.80 -27.83 -3.79
N THR A 285 10.37 -27.31 -4.94
CA THR A 285 11.14 -27.31 -6.19
C THR A 285 11.38 -25.89 -6.64
N VAL A 286 12.62 -25.55 -7.03
CA VAL A 286 13.00 -24.23 -7.56
C VAL A 286 13.57 -24.39 -8.97
N LYS A 287 12.88 -23.91 -10.00
CA LYS A 287 13.36 -23.97 -11.38
C LYS A 287 13.84 -22.61 -11.84
N PHE A 288 15.12 -22.48 -12.14
CA PHE A 288 15.71 -21.29 -12.76
C PHE A 288 15.58 -21.39 -14.28
N THR A 289 14.67 -20.63 -14.88
CA THR A 289 14.48 -20.57 -16.34
C THR A 289 15.09 -19.27 -16.91
N PRO A 290 15.39 -19.16 -18.21
CA PRO A 290 15.89 -17.90 -18.77
C PRO A 290 14.99 -16.68 -18.54
N ARG A 291 13.69 -16.89 -18.27
CA ARG A 291 12.70 -15.81 -18.10
C ARG A 291 12.36 -15.52 -16.63
N ARG A 292 12.14 -16.56 -15.84
CA ARG A 292 11.67 -16.47 -14.45
C ARG A 292 12.18 -17.62 -13.58
N ILE A 293 12.03 -17.47 -12.27
CA ILE A 293 12.24 -18.53 -11.30
C ILE A 293 10.87 -19.03 -10.89
N GLU A 294 10.63 -20.33 -11.03
CA GLU A 294 9.39 -20.97 -10.61
C GLU A 294 9.63 -21.70 -9.29
N VAL A 295 8.81 -21.41 -8.28
CA VAL A 295 8.89 -22.06 -6.96
C VAL A 295 7.58 -22.76 -6.67
N CYS A 296 7.67 -24.05 -6.32
CA CYS A 296 6.53 -24.87 -5.92
C CYS A 296 6.80 -25.47 -4.55
N ASP A 297 5.97 -25.13 -3.57
CA ASP A 297 6.05 -25.58 -2.18
C ASP A 297 4.92 -26.54 -1.86
N MET A 298 5.20 -27.84 -1.92
CA MET A 298 4.24 -28.87 -1.57
C MET A 298 4.30 -29.15 -0.06
N LEU A 299 3.25 -28.78 0.66
CA LEU A 299 3.11 -28.96 2.10
C LEU A 299 2.13 -30.09 2.39
N THR A 300 2.53 -31.05 3.22
CA THR A 300 1.70 -32.20 3.63
C THR A 300 1.53 -32.23 5.13
N ASN A 301 0.29 -32.22 5.62
CA ASN A 301 -0.03 -32.36 7.04
C ASN A 301 0.20 -33.80 7.51
N LYS A 302 1.03 -34.00 8.54
CA LYS A 302 1.30 -35.31 9.15
C LYS A 302 0.38 -35.66 10.32
N LYS A 303 -0.41 -34.71 10.79
CA LYS A 303 -1.28 -34.86 11.96
C LYS A 303 -2.61 -35.48 11.56
N GLN A 304 -3.25 -36.11 12.56
CA GLN A 304 -4.62 -36.64 12.45
C GLN A 304 -5.68 -35.56 12.73
N GLN A 305 -5.28 -34.29 12.79
CA GLN A 305 -6.14 -33.14 13.00
C GLN A 305 -5.81 -32.03 11.98
N PRO A 306 -6.72 -31.08 11.73
CA PRO A 306 -6.43 -29.93 10.89
C PRO A 306 -5.19 -29.16 11.36
N LEU A 307 -4.40 -28.69 10.41
CA LEU A 307 -3.18 -27.92 10.64
C LEU A 307 -3.31 -26.54 9.96
N GLY A 308 -3.25 -25.49 10.76
CA GLY A 308 -3.10 -24.12 10.28
C GLY A 308 -1.63 -23.77 10.10
N LEU A 309 -1.30 -23.13 8.98
CA LEU A 309 0.05 -22.69 8.63
C LEU A 309 0.07 -21.23 8.19
N SER A 310 1.04 -20.50 8.69
CA SER A 310 1.51 -19.25 8.14
C SER A 310 2.80 -19.51 7.36
N VAL A 311 2.85 -19.06 6.11
CA VAL A 311 3.95 -19.25 5.18
C VAL A 311 4.35 -17.89 4.66
N HIS A 312 5.65 -17.58 4.70
CA HIS A 312 6.20 -16.35 4.14
C HIS A 312 7.41 -16.65 3.25
N HIS A 313 7.51 -15.90 2.15
CA HIS A 313 8.64 -15.87 1.24
C HIS A 313 9.16 -14.44 1.16
N GLU A 314 10.45 -14.25 1.42
CA GLU A 314 11.04 -12.93 1.68
C GLU A 314 12.31 -12.74 0.86
N LEU A 315 12.39 -11.62 0.15
CA LEU A 315 13.63 -11.06 -0.37
C LEU A 315 14.31 -10.26 0.74
N ASP A 316 15.57 -10.56 1.02
CA ASP A 316 16.42 -9.72 1.86
C ASP A 316 16.77 -8.41 1.13
N LEU A 317 16.45 -7.28 1.77
CA LEU A 317 16.71 -5.94 1.26
C LEU A 317 17.96 -5.30 1.90
N SER A 318 18.67 -6.00 2.79
CA SER A 318 19.81 -5.45 3.55
C SER A 318 20.94 -4.91 2.66
N SER A 319 21.10 -5.44 1.45
CA SER A 319 22.08 -4.98 0.46
C SER A 319 21.61 -3.78 -0.38
N LEU A 320 20.33 -3.40 -0.28
CA LEU A 320 19.73 -2.33 -1.06
C LEU A 320 19.56 -1.08 -0.21
N ASN A 321 20.06 0.05 -0.70
CA ASN A 321 19.88 1.32 -0.04
C ASN A 321 18.55 1.97 -0.47
N ASN A 322 17.52 1.83 0.36
CA ASN A 322 16.20 2.46 0.18
C ASN A 322 15.61 2.30 -1.24
N PRO A 323 15.48 1.06 -1.75
CA PRO A 323 15.00 0.85 -3.11
C PRO A 323 13.54 1.29 -3.27
N PRO A 324 13.14 1.81 -4.45
CA PRO A 324 11.73 1.94 -4.81
C PRO A 324 11.04 0.57 -4.78
N ILE A 325 9.96 0.46 -4.00
CA ILE A 325 9.20 -0.79 -3.87
C ILE A 325 7.71 -0.51 -4.07
N ARG A 326 7.07 -1.34 -4.90
CA ARG A 326 5.63 -1.32 -5.14
C ARG A 326 4.98 -2.59 -4.61
N LEU A 327 3.89 -2.43 -3.86
CA LEU A 327 3.01 -3.51 -3.41
C LEU A 327 1.75 -3.46 -4.26
N ALA A 328 1.49 -4.48 -5.08
CA ALA A 328 0.39 -4.50 -6.06
C ALA A 328 0.36 -3.28 -6.98
N GLY A 329 1.53 -2.73 -7.32
CA GLY A 329 1.69 -1.50 -8.10
C GLY A 329 1.63 -0.21 -7.28
N ASN A 330 1.22 -0.25 -6.01
CA ASN A 330 1.14 0.91 -5.13
C ASN A 330 2.56 1.35 -4.67
N PRO A 331 3.05 2.55 -5.05
CA PRO A 331 4.36 3.05 -4.64
C PRO A 331 4.36 3.67 -3.24
N ASP A 332 3.21 3.86 -2.60
CA ASP A 332 3.09 4.59 -1.35
C ASP A 332 3.98 3.96 -0.25
N PRO A 333 5.02 4.67 0.23
CA PRO A 333 5.91 4.16 1.26
C PRO A 333 5.25 4.00 2.63
N SER A 334 4.07 4.60 2.85
CA SER A 334 3.28 4.47 4.09
C SER A 334 2.48 3.16 4.18
N VAL A 335 2.36 2.44 3.06
CA VAL A 335 1.69 1.14 2.98
C VAL A 335 2.73 0.05 3.14
N SER A 336 2.85 -0.50 4.35
CA SER A 336 3.80 -1.57 4.66
C SER A 336 3.27 -2.97 4.35
N GLU A 337 1.96 -3.16 4.25
CA GLU A 337 1.35 -4.45 3.92
C GLU A 337 -0.02 -4.27 3.26
N LEU A 338 -0.42 -5.25 2.43
CA LEU A 338 -1.73 -5.35 1.78
C LEU A 338 -2.16 -6.81 1.68
N TRP A 339 -3.45 -7.06 1.85
CA TRP A 339 -4.10 -8.30 1.41
C TRP A 339 -4.66 -8.07 0.01
N MET A 340 -4.10 -8.73 -1.00
CA MET A 340 -4.41 -8.39 -2.40
C MET A 340 -4.50 -9.63 -3.29
N PHE A 341 -5.69 -10.22 -3.35
CA PHE A 341 -5.93 -11.39 -4.20
C PHE A 341 -5.89 -11.07 -5.70
N ALA A 342 -6.31 -9.86 -6.09
CA ALA A 342 -6.40 -9.49 -7.51
C ALA A 342 -5.01 -9.36 -8.15
N ASN A 343 -4.03 -8.88 -7.39
CA ASN A 343 -2.66 -8.62 -7.83
C ASN A 343 -1.69 -8.80 -6.66
N PRO A 344 -1.29 -10.05 -6.33
CA PRO A 344 -0.43 -10.34 -5.19
C PRO A 344 1.05 -10.13 -5.56
N SER A 345 1.39 -8.99 -6.14
CA SER A 345 2.73 -8.73 -6.67
C SER A 345 3.54 -7.80 -5.78
N VAL A 346 4.84 -8.07 -5.71
CA VAL A 346 5.84 -7.20 -5.11
C VAL A 346 6.86 -6.88 -6.18
N HIS A 347 7.24 -5.62 -6.30
CA HIS A 347 8.26 -5.18 -7.24
C HIS A 347 9.26 -4.25 -6.57
N ILE A 348 10.55 -4.52 -6.79
CA ILE A 348 11.67 -3.78 -6.22
C ILE A 348 12.55 -3.30 -7.38
N VAL A 349 12.88 -2.00 -7.39
CA VAL A 349 13.89 -1.46 -8.29
C VAL A 349 15.28 -1.73 -7.70
N THR A 350 16.19 -2.16 -8.56
CA THR A 350 17.54 -2.59 -8.21
C THR A 350 18.56 -1.92 -9.12
N PRO A 351 19.87 -1.91 -8.76
CA PRO A 351 20.91 -1.37 -9.66
C PRO A 351 20.98 -2.05 -11.03
N GLU A 352 20.47 -3.28 -11.15
CA GLU A 352 20.50 -4.09 -12.36
C GLU A 352 19.19 -4.06 -13.18
N GLY A 353 18.18 -3.33 -12.73
CA GLY A 353 16.85 -3.29 -13.34
C GLY A 353 15.73 -3.48 -12.30
N GLY A 354 14.78 -4.35 -12.59
CA GLY A 354 13.65 -4.67 -11.72
C GLY A 354 13.70 -6.11 -11.18
N LEU A 355 13.16 -6.31 -9.99
CA LEU A 355 12.90 -7.64 -9.44
C LEU A 355 11.45 -7.71 -8.96
N GLY A 356 10.64 -8.49 -9.68
CA GLY A 356 9.25 -8.74 -9.34
C GLY A 356 9.03 -10.14 -8.80
N PHE A 357 8.09 -10.35 -7.89
CA PHE A 357 7.62 -11.67 -7.52
C PHE A 357 6.14 -11.68 -7.17
N ILE A 358 5.48 -12.81 -7.43
CA ILE A 358 4.01 -12.92 -7.42
C ILE A 358 3.55 -14.33 -7.02
N ALA A 359 2.46 -14.42 -6.26
CA ALA A 359 1.76 -15.68 -6.00
C ALA A 359 0.89 -16.10 -7.21
N GLU A 360 0.94 -17.38 -7.59
CA GLU A 360 0.34 -17.89 -8.83
C GLU A 360 -0.86 -18.81 -8.62
N ASP A 361 -0.81 -19.75 -7.67
CA ASP A 361 -1.93 -20.69 -7.48
C ASP A 361 -3.14 -20.02 -6.82
N ASP A 362 -4.32 -20.61 -7.01
CA ASP A 362 -5.59 -20.03 -6.59
C ASP A 362 -5.69 -19.79 -5.08
N VAL A 363 -5.19 -20.71 -4.24
CA VAL A 363 -5.28 -20.56 -2.78
C VAL A 363 -4.28 -19.53 -2.31
N PHE A 364 -3.02 -19.61 -2.73
CA PHE A 364 -2.01 -18.67 -2.29
C PHE A 364 -2.35 -17.26 -2.76
N ARG A 365 -2.74 -17.10 -4.03
CA ARG A 365 -3.23 -15.82 -4.56
C ARG A 365 -4.46 -15.35 -3.79
N GLY A 366 -5.45 -16.20 -3.56
CA GLY A 366 -6.66 -15.87 -2.81
C GLY A 366 -6.39 -15.38 -1.38
N GLN A 367 -5.32 -15.90 -0.76
CA GLN A 367 -4.90 -15.60 0.61
C GLN A 367 -3.70 -14.66 0.69
N ALA A 368 -3.24 -14.09 -0.42
CA ALA A 368 -1.95 -13.42 -0.47
C ALA A 368 -1.93 -12.12 0.35
N LYS A 369 -0.99 -12.08 1.30
CA LYS A 369 -0.47 -10.90 1.95
C LYS A 369 0.85 -10.52 1.30
N ILE A 370 0.98 -9.27 0.86
CA ILE A 370 2.23 -8.67 0.37
C ILE A 370 2.70 -7.61 1.35
N TYR A 371 4.01 -7.51 1.58
CA TYR A 371 4.51 -6.59 2.60
C TYR A 371 5.96 -6.18 2.39
N VAL A 372 6.33 -5.10 3.09
CA VAL A 372 7.69 -4.63 3.32
C VAL A 372 7.89 -4.43 4.82
N GLN A 373 8.93 -5.02 5.35
CA GLN A 373 9.39 -4.83 6.72
C GLN A 373 10.66 -3.98 6.69
N THR A 374 10.56 -2.74 7.14
CA THR A 374 11.67 -1.76 7.26
C THR A 374 11.62 -1.09 8.62
N GLY A 375 12.76 -0.83 9.25
CA GLY A 375 12.81 -0.08 10.51
C GLY A 375 14.11 -0.21 11.28
N LYS A 376 14.46 0.84 12.05
CA LYS A 376 15.70 0.92 12.85
C LYS A 376 15.85 -0.18 13.91
N ASN A 377 14.75 -0.81 14.33
CA ASN A 377 14.74 -1.85 15.36
C ASN A 377 14.40 -3.25 14.81
N LEU A 378 14.29 -3.40 13.49
CA LEU A 378 14.07 -4.72 12.89
C LEU A 378 15.41 -5.42 12.68
N LYS A 379 15.45 -6.72 13.02
CA LYS A 379 16.65 -7.56 12.81
C LYS A 379 16.93 -7.81 11.32
N THR A 380 15.91 -7.71 10.47
CA THR A 380 15.98 -7.91 9.02
C THR A 380 15.11 -6.88 8.31
N THR A 381 15.55 -6.44 7.13
CA THR A 381 14.75 -5.62 6.23
C THR A 381 14.36 -6.50 5.04
N ALA A 382 13.07 -6.65 4.76
CA ALA A 382 12.60 -7.60 3.77
C ALA A 382 11.37 -7.11 3.00
N ALA A 383 11.19 -7.60 1.78
CA ALA A 383 9.91 -7.53 1.07
C ALA A 383 9.43 -8.95 0.78
N GLY A 384 8.13 -9.21 0.87
CA GLY A 384 7.67 -10.59 0.82
C GLY A 384 6.21 -10.82 0.42
N LEU A 385 5.96 -12.09 0.13
CA LEU A 385 4.65 -12.73 -0.08
C LEU A 385 4.36 -13.63 1.13
N ALA A 386 3.11 -13.71 1.56
CA ALA A 386 2.72 -14.60 2.64
C ALA A 386 1.26 -15.04 2.56
N THR A 387 0.95 -16.15 3.21
CA THR A 387 -0.40 -16.50 3.66
C THR A 387 -0.34 -16.75 5.15
N GLU A 388 -1.32 -16.24 5.89
CA GLU A 388 -1.51 -16.52 7.31
C GLU A 388 -2.76 -17.38 7.55
N ASN A 389 -3.37 -17.89 6.46
CA ASN A 389 -4.69 -18.54 6.45
C ASN A 389 -4.66 -19.95 5.81
N LEU A 390 -3.49 -20.53 5.57
CA LEU A 390 -3.43 -21.88 4.99
C LEU A 390 -3.90 -22.89 6.03
N ARG A 391 -4.86 -23.73 5.65
CA ARG A 391 -5.35 -24.83 6.48
C ARG A 391 -5.28 -26.12 5.69
N LEU A 392 -4.69 -27.16 6.27
CA LEU A 392 -4.62 -28.50 5.72
C LEU A 392 -5.42 -29.47 6.62
N ALA A 393 -6.30 -30.27 6.05
CA ALA A 393 -6.97 -31.40 6.69
C ALA A 393 -5.94 -32.46 7.13
N PRO A 394 -6.32 -33.43 7.97
CA PRO A 394 -5.49 -34.59 8.27
C PRO A 394 -4.97 -35.27 6.99
N GLY A 395 -3.66 -35.41 6.84
CA GLY A 395 -3.03 -36.01 5.66
C GLY A 395 -3.09 -35.18 4.37
N GLU A 396 -3.75 -34.01 4.37
CA GLU A 396 -3.91 -33.18 3.17
C GLU A 396 -2.56 -32.66 2.69
N THR A 397 -2.42 -32.61 1.36
CA THR A 397 -1.29 -32.01 0.67
C THR A 397 -1.78 -30.88 -0.22
N TYR A 398 -1.14 -29.72 -0.11
CA TYR A 398 -1.39 -28.58 -0.99
C TYR A 398 -0.07 -28.03 -1.54
N THR A 399 -0.09 -27.51 -2.77
CA THR A 399 1.09 -26.91 -3.40
C THR A 399 0.89 -25.41 -3.58
N LEU A 400 1.68 -24.60 -2.86
CA LEU A 400 1.76 -23.16 -3.09
C LEU A 400 2.73 -22.89 -4.25
N GLN A 401 2.33 -22.04 -5.19
CA GLN A 401 3.12 -21.67 -6.37
C GLN A 401 3.35 -20.17 -6.39
N TRP A 402 4.60 -19.80 -6.63
CA TRP A 402 4.99 -18.40 -6.80
C TRP A 402 6.20 -18.30 -7.71
N SER A 403 6.36 -17.13 -8.33
CA SER A 403 7.42 -16.89 -9.30
C SER A 403 8.17 -15.61 -9.01
N ILE A 404 9.44 -15.58 -9.41
CA ILE A 404 10.30 -14.39 -9.36
C ILE A 404 10.75 -14.05 -10.79
N TYR A 405 10.71 -12.77 -11.12
CA TYR A 405 11.02 -12.20 -12.42
C TYR A 405 12.14 -11.16 -12.26
N PRO A 406 13.40 -11.52 -12.58
CA PRO A 406 14.45 -10.55 -12.87
C PRO A 406 14.15 -9.85 -14.20
N VAL A 407 14.12 -8.52 -14.22
CA VAL A 407 13.69 -7.72 -15.37
C VAL A 407 14.76 -6.69 -15.70
N THR A 408 15.06 -6.51 -16.99
CA THR A 408 16.14 -5.61 -17.43
C THR A 408 15.79 -4.14 -17.16
N GLY A 409 14.51 -3.77 -17.29
CA GLY A 409 14.02 -2.43 -16.98
C GLY A 409 13.61 -2.28 -15.51
N PRO A 410 13.71 -1.07 -14.94
CA PRO A 410 13.30 -0.77 -13.56
C PRO A 410 11.78 -0.55 -13.44
N ASP A 411 11.03 -0.69 -14.54
CA ASP A 411 9.61 -0.38 -14.57
C ASP A 411 8.77 -1.53 -13.99
N TYR A 412 7.82 -1.17 -13.13
CA TYR A 412 6.83 -2.11 -12.63
C TYR A 412 6.04 -2.82 -13.73
N TYR A 413 5.70 -2.11 -14.81
CA TYR A 413 4.97 -2.69 -15.92
C TYR A 413 5.84 -3.54 -16.84
N ASP A 414 7.17 -3.38 -16.85
CA ASP A 414 8.04 -4.37 -17.51
C ASP A 414 7.87 -5.74 -16.85
N PHE A 415 7.84 -5.77 -15.52
CA PHE A 415 7.54 -6.98 -14.77
C PHE A 415 6.12 -7.49 -15.01
N ILE A 416 5.10 -6.65 -14.86
CA ILE A 416 3.70 -7.08 -15.03
C ILE A 416 3.41 -7.55 -16.45
N ASN A 417 4.01 -6.93 -17.47
CA ASN A 417 3.81 -7.35 -18.85
C ASN A 417 4.42 -8.75 -19.10
N LEU A 418 5.57 -9.08 -18.52
CA LEU A 418 6.11 -10.46 -18.55
C LEU A 418 5.16 -11.46 -17.87
N VAL A 419 4.61 -11.11 -16.71
CA VAL A 419 3.60 -11.94 -16.02
C VAL A 419 2.37 -12.14 -16.91
N ARG A 420 1.87 -11.09 -17.56
CA ARG A 420 0.69 -11.16 -18.44
C ARG A 420 0.94 -12.01 -19.68
N GLU A 421 2.15 -11.97 -20.24
CA GLU A 421 2.55 -12.87 -21.32
C GLU A 421 2.52 -14.33 -20.87
N ASP A 422 3.13 -14.65 -19.73
CA ASP A 422 3.19 -16.02 -19.21
C ASP A 422 1.81 -16.57 -18.82
N TRP A 423 0.94 -15.71 -18.28
CA TRP A 423 -0.42 -16.08 -17.89
C TRP A 423 -1.41 -16.07 -19.07
N GLY A 424 -1.00 -15.60 -20.25
CA GLY A 424 -1.92 -15.38 -21.37
C GLY A 424 -3.04 -14.37 -21.04
N ALA A 425 -2.74 -13.39 -20.19
CA ALA A 425 -3.69 -12.41 -19.66
C ALA A 425 -3.77 -11.11 -20.48
N ASN A 426 -3.20 -11.11 -21.69
CA ASN A 426 -3.28 -10.00 -22.63
C ASN A 426 -4.55 -10.15 -23.50
N TYR A 427 -5.64 -9.55 -23.04
CA TYR A 427 -6.92 -9.53 -23.75
C TYR A 427 -7.23 -8.14 -24.30
N THR A 428 -7.83 -8.09 -25.48
CA THR A 428 -8.30 -6.83 -26.09
C THR A 428 -9.62 -6.40 -25.45
N VAL A 429 -9.63 -5.21 -24.84
CA VAL A 429 -10.88 -4.53 -24.46
C VAL A 429 -11.45 -3.88 -25.72
N LEU A 430 -12.50 -4.48 -26.29
CA LEU A 430 -13.04 -4.07 -27.61
C LEU A 430 -13.65 -2.66 -27.61
N GLY A 431 -13.99 -2.12 -26.44
CA GLY A 431 -14.54 -0.79 -26.28
C GLY A 431 -15.32 -0.66 -24.97
N PRO A 432 -15.94 0.52 -24.74
CA PRO A 432 -16.66 0.80 -23.52
C PRO A 432 -17.87 -0.12 -23.33
N TRP A 433 -18.17 -0.40 -22.07
CA TRP A 433 -19.43 -1.01 -21.66
C TRP A 433 -20.36 0.04 -21.06
N ARG A 434 -21.66 -0.25 -21.06
CA ARG A 434 -22.67 0.54 -20.36
C ARG A 434 -23.46 -0.35 -19.41
N TRP A 435 -23.60 0.11 -18.18
CA TRP A 435 -24.39 -0.54 -17.13
C TRP A 435 -25.84 -0.04 -17.13
N GLY A 436 -26.78 -0.95 -16.94
CA GLY A 436 -28.18 -0.67 -16.66
C GLY A 436 -29.08 -0.49 -17.89
N PHE A 437 -30.02 -1.42 -18.05
CA PHE A 437 -31.13 -1.38 -19.00
C PHE A 437 -32.17 -0.31 -18.63
N HIS A 438 -32.34 -0.01 -17.34
CA HIS A 438 -33.24 1.05 -16.88
C HIS A 438 -32.96 2.40 -17.56
N ALA A 439 -31.69 2.69 -17.90
CA ALA A 439 -31.28 3.94 -18.52
C ALA A 439 -31.71 4.08 -20.00
N ILE A 440 -32.21 3.01 -20.62
CA ILE A 440 -32.71 2.99 -21.98
C ILE A 440 -34.14 2.42 -22.07
N LYS A 441 -34.79 2.21 -20.92
CA LYS A 441 -36.07 1.48 -20.83
C LYS A 441 -37.17 2.13 -21.68
N ASP A 442 -37.19 3.47 -21.74
CA ASP A 442 -38.19 4.26 -22.46
C ASP A 442 -37.70 4.76 -23.83
N MET A 443 -36.50 4.34 -24.26
CA MET A 443 -35.94 4.75 -25.53
C MET A 443 -36.48 3.92 -26.70
N SER A 444 -36.69 4.58 -27.84
CA SER A 444 -36.93 3.91 -29.12
C SER A 444 -35.67 3.20 -29.61
N VAL A 445 -35.82 2.27 -30.56
CA VAL A 445 -34.69 1.57 -31.19
C VAL A 445 -33.69 2.56 -31.81
N ASP A 446 -34.17 3.63 -32.44
CA ASP A 446 -33.31 4.65 -33.05
C ASP A 446 -32.53 5.46 -32.00
N GLN A 447 -33.18 5.82 -30.89
CA GLN A 447 -32.50 6.50 -29.77
C GLN A 447 -31.43 5.61 -29.13
N ILE A 448 -31.71 4.31 -28.99
CA ILE A 448 -30.73 3.33 -28.50
C ILE A 448 -29.54 3.25 -29.46
N ARG A 449 -29.79 3.20 -30.77
CA ARG A 449 -28.74 3.19 -31.81
C ARG A 449 -27.86 4.43 -31.74
N ASP A 450 -28.46 5.61 -31.60
CA ASP A 450 -27.74 6.87 -31.51
C ASP A 450 -26.85 6.94 -30.27
N VAL A 451 -27.36 6.46 -29.13
CA VAL A 451 -26.59 6.34 -27.88
C VAL A 451 -25.39 5.41 -28.06
N ILE A 452 -25.60 4.23 -28.65
CA ILE A 452 -24.54 3.25 -28.91
C ILE A 452 -23.46 3.84 -29.80
N LYS A 453 -23.86 4.46 -30.91
CA LYS A 453 -22.95 5.05 -31.89
C LYS A 453 -22.15 6.21 -31.27
N ARG A 454 -22.83 7.13 -30.58
CA ARG A 454 -22.22 8.32 -29.98
C ARG A 454 -21.22 7.99 -28.88
N GLN A 455 -21.49 6.95 -28.09
CA GLN A 455 -20.64 6.53 -26.97
C GLN A 455 -19.67 5.40 -27.34
N GLY A 456 -19.76 4.85 -28.55
CA GLY A 456 -18.93 3.74 -29.00
C GLY A 456 -19.15 2.45 -28.21
N ILE A 457 -20.35 2.23 -27.64
CA ILE A 457 -20.64 1.09 -26.75
C ILE A 457 -20.44 -0.23 -27.48
N LYS A 458 -19.70 -1.16 -26.86
CA LYS A 458 -19.52 -2.54 -27.34
C LYS A 458 -20.22 -3.59 -26.48
N TYR A 459 -20.54 -3.24 -25.23
CA TYR A 459 -21.21 -4.12 -24.30
C TYR A 459 -22.31 -3.38 -23.54
N PHE A 460 -23.50 -3.96 -23.47
CA PHE A 460 -24.55 -3.57 -22.51
C PHE A 460 -24.62 -4.59 -21.40
N ILE A 461 -24.68 -4.14 -20.16
CA ILE A 461 -24.76 -5.01 -18.98
C ILE A 461 -26.09 -4.71 -18.27
N ALA A 462 -26.91 -5.73 -18.08
CA ALA A 462 -28.13 -5.62 -17.28
C ALA A 462 -27.77 -5.20 -15.84
N GLU A 463 -28.59 -4.37 -15.22
CA GLU A 463 -28.38 -3.98 -13.82
C GLU A 463 -28.55 -5.15 -12.84
N ASP A 464 -28.20 -4.89 -11.58
CA ASP A 464 -28.39 -5.82 -10.47
C ASP A 464 -29.85 -6.29 -10.35
N TRP A 465 -30.02 -7.49 -9.80
CA TRP A 465 -31.33 -8.09 -9.52
C TRP A 465 -31.90 -7.50 -8.21
N VAL A 466 -32.26 -6.22 -8.27
CA VAL A 466 -32.67 -5.42 -7.11
C VAL A 466 -34.06 -4.82 -7.33
N GLU A 467 -34.88 -4.89 -6.28
CA GLU A 467 -36.05 -4.04 -6.15
C GLU A 467 -35.64 -2.68 -5.58
N TRP A 468 -35.55 -1.68 -6.46
CA TRP A 468 -35.14 -0.33 -6.09
C TRP A 468 -36.20 0.40 -5.27
N GLU A 469 -37.47 0.03 -5.46
CA GLU A 469 -38.58 0.52 -4.65
C GLU A 469 -38.95 -0.54 -3.61
N PRO A 470 -39.12 -0.18 -2.32
CA PRO A 470 -39.65 -1.09 -1.34
C PRO A 470 -41.04 -1.60 -1.76
N ASN A 471 -41.31 -2.88 -1.54
CA ASN A 471 -42.64 -3.44 -1.68
C ASN A 471 -43.60 -2.85 -0.62
N GLU A 472 -44.88 -3.21 -0.68
CA GLU A 472 -45.92 -2.70 0.22
C GLU A 472 -45.62 -2.91 1.72
N LYS A 473 -44.71 -3.82 2.06
CA LYS A 473 -44.27 -4.09 3.44
C LYS A 473 -43.01 -3.30 3.82
N GLY A 474 -42.55 -2.38 2.98
CA GLY A 474 -41.32 -1.61 3.18
C GLY A 474 -40.04 -2.42 3.00
N THR A 475 -40.10 -3.58 2.35
CA THR A 475 -38.94 -4.47 2.14
C THR A 475 -38.48 -4.45 0.69
N GLN A 476 -37.17 -4.58 0.47
CA GLN A 476 -36.57 -4.69 -0.87
C GLN A 476 -35.94 -6.08 -1.02
N ARG A 477 -36.22 -6.80 -2.11
CA ARG A 477 -35.52 -8.05 -2.43
C ARG A 477 -34.30 -7.80 -3.31
N ILE A 478 -33.21 -8.48 -3.00
CA ILE A 478 -32.01 -8.54 -3.84
C ILE A 478 -31.72 -10.01 -4.15
N ALA A 479 -31.67 -10.35 -5.43
CA ALA A 479 -31.32 -11.68 -5.89
C ALA A 479 -29.80 -11.82 -6.07
N PHE A 480 -29.24 -12.87 -5.48
CA PHE A 480 -27.91 -13.37 -5.77
C PHE A 480 -27.99 -14.87 -6.07
N GLY A 481 -26.95 -15.42 -6.70
CA GLY A 481 -26.87 -16.85 -6.96
C GLY A 481 -28.06 -17.36 -7.74
N THR A 482 -28.59 -18.50 -7.32
CA THR A 482 -29.68 -19.17 -8.03
C THR A 482 -31.04 -18.48 -7.87
N ASP A 483 -31.21 -17.56 -6.91
CA ASP A 483 -32.45 -16.79 -6.77
C ASP A 483 -32.79 -15.99 -8.04
N VAL A 484 -31.80 -15.57 -8.84
CA VAL A 484 -32.06 -14.85 -10.11
C VAL A 484 -32.95 -15.67 -11.08
N MET A 485 -33.02 -16.99 -10.89
CA MET A 485 -33.81 -17.94 -11.67
C MET A 485 -35.16 -18.30 -11.01
N SER A 486 -35.44 -17.83 -9.80
CA SER A 486 -36.70 -18.13 -9.10
C SER A 486 -37.91 -17.51 -9.81
N ASP A 487 -39.11 -18.02 -9.55
CA ASP A 487 -40.35 -17.51 -10.14
C ASP A 487 -40.61 -16.05 -9.79
N TYR A 488 -40.11 -15.60 -8.63
CA TYR A 488 -40.16 -14.21 -8.19
C TYR A 488 -39.60 -13.25 -9.25
N TRP A 489 -38.46 -13.61 -9.84
CA TRP A 489 -37.75 -12.77 -10.81
C TRP A 489 -38.16 -13.01 -12.27
N ALA A 490 -39.22 -13.80 -12.52
CA ALA A 490 -39.68 -14.11 -13.89
C ALA A 490 -40.06 -12.86 -14.70
N SER A 491 -40.76 -11.90 -14.07
CA SER A 491 -41.12 -10.62 -14.70
C SER A 491 -39.89 -9.79 -15.07
N ARG A 492 -38.88 -9.77 -14.20
CA ARG A 492 -37.60 -9.10 -14.42
C ARG A 492 -36.81 -9.74 -15.56
N ARG A 493 -36.76 -11.08 -15.60
CA ARG A 493 -36.15 -11.82 -16.73
C ARG A 493 -36.84 -11.50 -18.05
N LYS A 494 -38.18 -11.43 -18.06
CA LYS A 494 -38.95 -11.03 -19.24
C LYS A 494 -38.61 -9.59 -19.67
N TYR A 495 -38.58 -8.65 -18.75
CA TYR A 495 -38.16 -7.27 -19.01
C TYR A 495 -36.75 -7.20 -19.62
N TYR A 496 -35.79 -7.95 -19.07
CA TYR A 496 -34.44 -8.02 -19.63
C TYR A 496 -34.45 -8.57 -21.06
N ALA A 497 -35.22 -9.62 -21.34
CA ALA A 497 -35.34 -10.17 -22.68
C ALA A 497 -35.88 -9.14 -23.70
N GLU A 498 -36.89 -8.34 -23.32
CA GLU A 498 -37.46 -7.29 -24.16
C GLU A 498 -36.46 -6.16 -24.44
N VAL A 499 -35.71 -5.72 -23.44
CA VAL A 499 -34.65 -4.71 -23.63
C VAL A 499 -33.52 -5.25 -24.50
N ILE A 500 -33.10 -6.50 -24.29
CA ILE A 500 -32.09 -7.18 -25.11
C ILE A 500 -32.51 -7.22 -26.58
N GLN A 501 -33.79 -7.51 -26.87
CA GLN A 501 -34.30 -7.50 -28.25
C GLN A 501 -34.18 -6.11 -28.89
N ARG A 502 -34.54 -5.05 -28.17
CA ARG A 502 -34.39 -3.67 -28.67
C ARG A 502 -32.92 -3.29 -28.92
N ILE A 503 -32.00 -3.68 -28.03
CA ILE A 503 -30.56 -3.45 -28.23
C ILE A 503 -30.10 -4.18 -29.50
N ARG A 504 -30.48 -5.45 -29.69
CA ARG A 504 -30.10 -6.24 -30.88
C ARG A 504 -30.67 -5.67 -32.17
N GLN A 505 -31.88 -5.09 -32.14
CA GLN A 505 -32.47 -4.38 -33.28
C GLN A 505 -31.74 -3.05 -33.57
N ALA A 506 -31.31 -2.35 -32.52
CA ALA A 506 -30.58 -1.08 -32.65
C ALA A 506 -29.16 -1.29 -33.20
N ALA A 507 -28.44 -2.26 -32.65
CA ALA A 507 -27.03 -2.55 -32.93
C ALA A 507 -26.73 -4.04 -32.68
N PRO A 508 -26.91 -4.92 -33.68
CA PRO A 508 -26.74 -6.37 -33.53
C PRO A 508 -25.30 -6.80 -33.17
N GLU A 509 -24.31 -5.94 -33.41
CA GLU A 509 -22.91 -6.14 -33.08
C GLU A 509 -22.58 -5.94 -31.59
N VAL A 510 -23.48 -5.28 -30.84
CA VAL A 510 -23.28 -5.03 -29.40
C VAL A 510 -23.60 -6.29 -28.59
N LYS A 511 -22.64 -6.69 -27.75
CA LYS A 511 -22.85 -7.81 -26.84
C LYS A 511 -23.69 -7.37 -25.65
N VAL A 512 -24.62 -8.22 -25.23
CA VAL A 512 -25.41 -7.98 -24.02
C VAL A 512 -25.08 -9.03 -22.97
N LEU A 513 -24.76 -8.57 -21.77
CA LEU A 513 -24.36 -9.36 -20.61
C LEU A 513 -25.38 -9.17 -19.48
N ALA A 514 -25.53 -10.16 -18.61
CA ALA A 514 -26.32 -10.04 -17.39
C ALA A 514 -25.39 -10.05 -16.18
N TYR A 515 -25.65 -9.17 -15.20
CA TYR A 515 -24.97 -9.25 -13.92
C TYR A 515 -25.37 -10.54 -13.19
N TYR A 516 -24.37 -11.22 -12.62
CA TYR A 516 -24.57 -12.40 -11.81
C TYR A 516 -23.54 -12.43 -10.67
N ASN A 517 -24.02 -12.56 -9.44
CA ASN A 517 -23.15 -12.74 -8.28
C ASN A 517 -23.12 -14.22 -7.89
N ALA A 518 -22.02 -14.89 -8.23
CA ALA A 518 -21.84 -16.32 -7.97
C ALA A 518 -21.37 -16.64 -6.54
N ARG A 519 -21.09 -15.63 -5.70
CA ARG A 519 -20.51 -15.81 -4.35
C ARG A 519 -21.54 -15.63 -3.22
N ARG A 520 -22.77 -15.30 -3.56
CA ARG A 520 -23.87 -15.09 -2.63
C ARG A 520 -25.08 -15.83 -3.15
N GLU A 521 -25.96 -16.23 -2.25
CA GLU A 521 -27.22 -16.88 -2.57
C GLU A 521 -28.33 -16.18 -1.78
N SER A 522 -29.46 -15.94 -2.45
CA SER A 522 -30.64 -15.31 -1.86
C SER A 522 -31.90 -16.16 -1.96
N ALA A 523 -31.80 -17.39 -2.48
CA ALA A 523 -32.95 -18.27 -2.64
C ALA A 523 -33.58 -18.58 -1.27
N ASP A 524 -34.90 -18.73 -1.21
CA ASP A 524 -35.60 -18.93 0.07
C ASP A 524 -35.14 -20.23 0.78
N ASP A 525 -34.58 -21.18 0.03
CA ASP A 525 -34.05 -22.46 0.52
C ASP A 525 -32.53 -22.46 0.80
N THR A 526 -31.87 -21.30 0.74
CA THR A 526 -30.39 -21.16 0.85
C THR A 526 -29.79 -21.94 2.01
N LEU A 527 -30.38 -21.81 3.21
CA LEU A 527 -29.85 -22.41 4.44
C LEU A 527 -29.84 -23.94 4.38
N ALA A 528 -30.85 -24.53 3.74
CA ALA A 528 -30.94 -25.98 3.58
C ALA A 528 -30.04 -26.46 2.43
N ARG A 529 -30.01 -25.71 1.32
CA ARG A 529 -29.34 -26.09 0.09
C ARG A 529 -27.82 -25.95 0.16
N PHE A 530 -27.31 -24.98 0.90
CA PHE A 530 -25.89 -24.64 1.02
C PHE A 530 -25.42 -24.65 2.47
N ALA A 531 -25.86 -25.64 3.25
CA ALA A 531 -25.58 -25.74 4.69
C ALA A 531 -24.08 -25.80 5.02
N ASP A 532 -23.26 -26.33 4.11
CA ASP A 532 -21.80 -26.45 4.21
C ASP A 532 -21.04 -25.14 3.91
N SER A 533 -21.72 -24.17 3.29
CA SER A 533 -21.17 -22.90 2.82
C SER A 533 -21.61 -21.71 3.68
N LEU A 534 -22.29 -21.97 4.80
CA LEU A 534 -22.74 -20.95 5.72
C LEU A 534 -21.54 -20.27 6.40
N LEU A 535 -21.51 -18.94 6.30
CA LEU A 535 -20.66 -18.11 7.16
C LEU A 535 -21.29 -18.13 8.56
N LYS A 536 -20.66 -18.88 9.45
CA LYS A 536 -21.04 -19.04 10.85
C LYS A 536 -20.15 -18.17 11.72
N ASP A 537 -20.69 -17.68 12.83
CA ASP A 537 -19.87 -17.03 13.84
C ASP A 537 -19.20 -18.09 14.74
N GLU A 538 -18.56 -17.64 15.81
CA GLU A 538 -17.88 -18.52 16.76
C GLU A 538 -18.82 -19.49 17.51
N THR A 539 -20.13 -19.27 17.45
CA THR A 539 -21.15 -20.12 18.09
C THR A 539 -21.72 -21.19 17.16
N GLY A 540 -21.33 -21.18 15.88
CA GLY A 540 -21.81 -22.12 14.85
C GLY A 540 -22.96 -21.55 14.03
#